data_AF-A0A8C5F3E9-F1
#
_entry.id   AF-A0A8C5F3E9-F1
#
_cell.length_a   1.000
_cell.length_b   1.000
_cell.length_c   1.000
_cell.angle_alpha   90.00
_cell.angle_beta   90.00
_cell.angle_gamma   90.00
#
_symmetry.space_group_name_H-M   'P 1'
#
loop_
_entity.id
_entity.type
_entity.pdbx_description
1 polymer ?
#
loop_
_entity_poly.entity_id
_entity_poly.type
_entity_poly.pdbx_seq_one_letter_code
_entity_poly.pdbx_strand_id
1 'polypeptide(L)'
;MRQSKRMRSRSPGLWQNEYSWEERVDGRKRRRRDSHSSERENKSRRQHSHYRPYDGRSHRRRKRSRSVEDDGEGHLIYHIGDMLRARYEIMSTLGEGAFGKVVECIDHNNGGPRMALKIIKNIDRYREAALSEVEVLEQMNSLDYDRKYPCVRMLDWFDYHGHVCIAFELLGLSTYDFLKENNFQPFPIENIQHMAYSIVRACRFLHKNKLTHTDLKPENILFIDSQYDIEYSPILRRDQRTLKNPEVKVVDFGNATYEHEHHTSVVSTRHYRAPEVILDLGWDHSCDVWSIGCILVEYYLGTTLFQTHDSKEHLAMMERILGPIPTNLLQKTRKRRYVHRYKLDWDGNSSSGRFVKKSCKPLKEYMMCQSEDHQNFFDMVEKMMAYDPAKRLTLEQAMRHPFLAGLHKTNSSRNHHRSSSNHNNSSSSRSSRGSKF
;
A
#
# COMPACT_ATOMS: atom_id res chain seq x y z
N MET A 1 39.88 27.46 -18.92
CA MET A 1 39.25 26.12 -19.06
C MET A 1 39.17 25.49 -17.68
N ARG A 2 37.98 25.47 -17.08
CA ARG A 2 37.76 25.15 -15.66
C ARG A 2 37.39 23.67 -15.48
N GLN A 3 38.10 23.02 -14.55
CA GLN A 3 37.79 21.73 -13.96
C GLN A 3 36.40 21.74 -13.30
N SER A 4 35.58 20.71 -13.55
CA SER A 4 34.34 20.47 -12.80
C SER A 4 34.49 19.21 -11.94
N LYS A 5 34.31 19.41 -10.64
CA LYS A 5 34.45 18.42 -9.58
C LYS A 5 33.27 17.45 -9.59
N ARG A 6 33.61 16.16 -9.52
CA ARG A 6 32.75 15.05 -9.09
C ARG A 6 32.17 15.38 -7.70
N MET A 7 30.86 15.64 -7.61
CA MET A 7 30.13 15.63 -6.34
C MET A 7 29.54 14.24 -6.12
N ARG A 8 30.09 13.52 -5.14
CA ARG A 8 29.48 12.36 -4.51
C ARG A 8 28.33 12.86 -3.64
N SER A 9 27.07 12.61 -4.02
CA SER A 9 25.96 12.62 -3.07
C SER A 9 25.83 11.22 -2.49
N ARG A 10 26.31 11.07 -1.26
CA ARG A 10 25.92 9.97 -0.36
C ARG A 10 24.62 10.41 0.32
N SER A 11 23.56 9.64 0.16
CA SER A 11 22.57 9.35 1.22
C SER A 11 21.76 8.09 0.87
N PRO A 12 21.40 7.26 1.87
CA PRO A 12 21.25 5.82 1.71
C PRO A 12 19.78 5.38 1.61
N GLY A 13 19.54 4.34 0.81
CA GLY A 13 18.33 3.52 0.92
C GLY A 13 18.31 2.78 2.25
N LEU A 14 17.39 3.17 3.12
CA LEU A 14 17.02 2.52 4.38
C LEU A 14 15.52 2.75 4.60
N TRP A 15 14.66 2.26 3.72
CA TRP A 15 13.21 2.49 3.76
C TRP A 15 12.39 1.19 3.81
N GLN A 16 12.93 0.15 4.45
CA GLN A 16 12.20 -1.12 4.67
C GLN A 16 12.38 -1.72 6.07
N ASN A 17 13.12 -1.07 6.99
CA ASN A 17 13.51 -1.66 8.28
C ASN A 17 12.86 -1.03 9.53
N GLU A 18 11.81 -0.22 9.37
CA GLU A 18 11.27 0.58 10.48
C GLU A 18 10.22 -0.11 11.38
N TYR A 19 9.80 -1.34 11.10
CA TYR A 19 8.92 -2.09 12.02
C TYR A 19 9.66 -2.71 13.23
N SER A 20 10.99 -2.59 13.30
CA SER A 20 11.81 -3.29 14.31
C SER A 20 12.18 -2.45 15.55
N TRP A 21 12.02 -1.13 15.52
CA TRP A 21 12.63 -0.26 16.53
C TRP A 21 11.77 0.06 17.77
N GLU A 22 10.45 -0.13 17.72
CA GLU A 22 9.55 0.28 18.82
C GLU A 22 9.30 -0.80 19.90
N GLU A 23 9.76 -2.05 19.73
CA GLU A 23 9.59 -3.14 20.73
C GLU A 23 10.79 -3.33 21.69
N ARG A 24 11.90 -2.58 21.54
CA ARG A 24 13.13 -2.80 22.35
C ARG A 24 13.28 -1.88 23.56
N VAL A 25 12.24 -1.75 24.38
CA VAL A 25 12.39 -1.20 25.74
C VAL A 25 11.48 -1.92 26.74
N ASP A 26 11.66 -3.23 26.92
CA ASP A 26 11.63 -3.84 28.26
C ASP A 26 12.18 -5.27 28.23
N GLY A 27 12.96 -5.64 29.24
CA GLY A 27 13.50 -7.01 29.36
C GLY A 27 15.00 -7.10 29.65
N ARG A 28 15.44 -6.56 30.78
CA ARG A 28 16.78 -6.85 31.32
C ARG A 28 16.81 -8.22 32.01
N LYS A 29 17.81 -9.01 31.59
CA LYS A 29 18.58 -10.05 32.32
C LYS A 29 17.93 -11.42 32.56
N ARG A 30 18.54 -12.45 31.95
CA ARG A 30 19.33 -13.47 32.67
C ARG A 30 20.26 -14.23 31.70
N ARG A 31 21.57 -14.13 31.95
CA ARG A 31 22.62 -14.93 31.33
C ARG A 31 22.61 -16.33 31.93
N ARG A 32 22.69 -17.37 31.09
CA ARG A 32 23.40 -18.61 31.43
C ARG A 32 24.29 -19.00 30.24
N ARG A 33 25.56 -19.17 30.57
CA ARG A 33 26.62 -19.79 29.76
C ARG A 33 26.27 -21.27 29.63
N ASP A 34 26.55 -21.87 28.48
CA ASP A 34 27.15 -23.20 28.43
C ASP A 34 27.98 -23.35 27.16
N SER A 35 29.11 -24.02 27.33
CA SER A 35 30.27 -24.08 26.44
C SER A 35 30.76 -25.52 26.40
N HIS A 36 30.72 -26.20 25.26
CA HIS A 36 31.45 -27.45 24.94
C HIS A 36 31.65 -27.44 23.40
N SER A 37 32.83 -27.28 22.81
CA SER A 37 34.04 -28.14 22.81
C SER A 37 33.65 -29.58 22.45
N SER A 38 33.68 -29.99 21.18
CA SER A 38 34.82 -30.41 20.34
C SER A 38 34.83 -31.94 20.22
N GLU A 39 34.79 -32.48 19.01
CA GLU A 39 35.79 -33.47 18.57
C GLU A 39 35.63 -33.81 17.08
N ARG A 40 36.79 -33.84 16.43
CA ARG A 40 37.02 -34.29 15.07
C ARG A 40 37.29 -35.79 15.13
N GLU A 41 36.70 -36.57 14.24
CA GLU A 41 37.33 -37.82 13.80
C GLU A 41 37.44 -37.87 12.28
N ASN A 42 38.66 -38.13 11.88
CA ASN A 42 39.20 -38.14 10.53
C ASN A 42 39.47 -39.60 10.19
N LYS A 43 38.79 -40.19 9.20
CA LYS A 43 39.17 -41.50 8.64
C LYS A 43 39.22 -41.43 7.13
N SER A 44 40.46 -41.48 6.65
CA SER A 44 40.84 -41.69 5.26
C SER A 44 40.51 -43.11 4.82
N ARG A 45 40.14 -43.30 3.55
CA ARG A 45 40.49 -44.49 2.76
C ARG A 45 40.29 -44.29 1.26
N ARG A 46 41.45 -44.22 0.60
CA ARG A 46 41.89 -44.87 -0.65
C ARG A 46 41.05 -44.72 -1.95
N GLN A 47 41.75 -44.12 -2.91
CA GLN A 47 41.50 -44.12 -4.35
C GLN A 47 41.41 -45.53 -4.93
N HIS A 48 40.51 -45.71 -5.90
CA HIS A 48 40.70 -46.66 -7.00
C HIS A 48 40.24 -46.01 -8.31
N SER A 49 41.18 -45.93 -9.24
CA SER A 49 41.03 -45.53 -10.62
C SER A 49 40.44 -46.69 -11.44
N HIS A 50 39.37 -46.44 -12.19
CA HIS A 50 39.02 -47.25 -13.35
C HIS A 50 38.56 -46.35 -14.50
N TYR A 51 39.12 -46.62 -15.67
CA TYR A 51 38.98 -45.87 -16.91
C TYR A 51 38.04 -46.61 -17.88
N ARG A 52 37.28 -45.81 -18.66
CA ARG A 52 36.55 -46.05 -19.94
C ARG A 52 35.13 -46.64 -19.89
N PRO A 53 34.29 -46.45 -20.93
CA PRO A 53 34.40 -45.56 -22.11
C PRO A 53 33.21 -44.60 -22.31
N TYR A 54 33.41 -43.65 -23.23
CA TYR A 54 32.43 -42.75 -23.83
C TYR A 54 31.30 -43.55 -24.51
N ASP A 55 30.04 -43.28 -24.16
CA ASP A 55 28.90 -43.57 -25.03
C ASP A 55 27.94 -42.37 -25.03
N GLY A 56 27.72 -41.85 -26.23
CA GLY A 56 26.95 -40.64 -26.48
C GLY A 56 25.48 -40.99 -26.69
N ARG A 57 24.63 -40.65 -25.71
CA ARG A 57 23.18 -40.48 -25.93
C ARG A 57 22.69 -39.26 -25.16
N SER A 58 22.16 -38.29 -25.90
CA SER A 58 21.57 -37.05 -25.40
C SER A 58 20.26 -37.31 -24.67
N HIS A 59 20.34 -37.79 -23.43
CA HIS A 59 19.23 -37.66 -22.51
C HIS A 59 19.08 -36.19 -22.13
N ARG A 60 18.04 -35.54 -22.67
CA ARG A 60 17.45 -34.34 -22.06
C ARG A 60 17.16 -34.69 -20.59
N ARG A 61 18.08 -34.32 -19.70
CA ARG A 61 17.87 -34.35 -18.25
C ARG A 61 16.61 -33.52 -17.99
N ARG A 62 15.50 -34.19 -17.66
CA ARG A 62 14.44 -33.57 -16.86
C ARG A 62 15.17 -32.96 -15.66
N LYS A 63 15.19 -31.62 -15.56
CA LYS A 63 15.70 -30.92 -14.37
C LYS A 63 15.03 -31.60 -13.17
N ARG A 64 15.79 -32.31 -12.34
CA ARG A 64 15.31 -32.70 -11.01
C ARG A 64 14.81 -31.42 -10.34
N SER A 65 13.60 -31.45 -9.79
CA SER A 65 13.08 -30.35 -8.98
C SER A 65 14.15 -30.00 -7.95
N ARG A 66 14.62 -28.75 -7.96
CA ARG A 66 15.47 -28.25 -6.88
C ARG A 66 14.70 -28.47 -5.56
N SER A 67 15.40 -28.87 -4.51
CA SER A 67 14.83 -28.85 -3.16
C SER A 67 14.27 -27.45 -2.90
N VAL A 68 13.05 -27.39 -2.37
CA VAL A 68 12.49 -26.13 -1.87
C VAL A 68 13.26 -25.78 -0.61
N GLU A 69 13.87 -24.59 -0.59
CA GLU A 69 14.78 -24.13 0.45
C GLU A 69 14.43 -22.69 0.84
N ASP A 70 14.67 -22.39 2.12
CA ASP A 70 14.44 -21.08 2.71
C ASP A 70 15.81 -20.42 2.98
N ASP A 71 15.87 -19.09 2.91
CA ASP A 71 17.06 -18.34 3.33
C ASP A 71 17.12 -18.17 4.86
N GLY A 72 18.21 -17.57 5.35
CA GLY A 72 18.41 -17.35 6.79
C GLY A 72 17.40 -16.41 7.45
N GLU A 73 16.57 -15.70 6.67
CA GLU A 73 15.49 -14.85 7.16
C GLU A 73 14.10 -15.46 6.96
N GLY A 74 14.04 -16.72 6.52
CA GLY A 74 12.79 -17.46 6.27
C GLY A 74 12.08 -17.07 4.98
N HIS A 75 12.74 -16.41 4.02
CA HIS A 75 12.16 -16.23 2.68
C HIS A 75 12.34 -17.49 1.84
N LEU A 76 11.35 -17.77 0.99
CA LEU A 76 11.49 -18.79 -0.05
C LEU A 76 12.61 -18.40 -1.02
N ILE A 77 13.55 -19.32 -1.26
CA ILE A 77 14.54 -19.17 -2.33
C ILE A 77 13.92 -19.66 -3.64
N TYR A 78 13.70 -18.73 -4.58
CA TYR A 78 13.15 -19.02 -5.90
C TYR A 78 13.96 -18.33 -7.02
N HIS A 79 13.73 -18.78 -8.26
CA HIS A 79 14.30 -18.23 -9.48
C HIS A 79 13.21 -17.95 -10.51
N ILE A 80 13.50 -17.03 -11.44
CA ILE A 80 12.63 -16.81 -12.61
C ILE A 80 12.51 -18.12 -13.41
N GLY A 81 11.28 -18.49 -13.73
CA GLY A 81 10.89 -19.75 -14.38
C GLY A 81 10.60 -20.91 -13.42
N ASP A 82 10.73 -20.72 -12.11
CA ASP A 82 10.33 -21.74 -11.14
C ASP A 82 8.79 -21.87 -11.09
N MET A 83 8.31 -23.10 -10.93
CA MET A 83 6.89 -23.46 -10.93
C MET A 83 6.42 -23.79 -9.52
N LEU A 84 5.51 -22.99 -8.96
CA LEU A 84 4.84 -23.26 -7.68
C LEU A 84 3.56 -24.06 -7.93
N ARG A 85 3.36 -25.15 -7.17
CA ARG A 85 2.24 -26.11 -7.32
C ARG A 85 2.05 -26.64 -8.76
N ALA A 86 3.11 -26.67 -9.56
CA ALA A 86 3.05 -26.99 -10.99
C ALA A 86 2.01 -26.16 -11.77
N ARG A 87 1.69 -24.95 -11.29
CA ARG A 87 0.64 -24.06 -11.83
C ARG A 87 1.14 -22.64 -12.03
N TYR A 88 1.82 -22.07 -11.05
CA TYR A 88 2.25 -20.67 -11.06
C TYR A 88 3.70 -20.57 -11.47
N GLU A 89 3.97 -20.04 -12.67
CA GLU A 89 5.33 -19.80 -13.15
C GLU A 89 5.81 -18.41 -12.73
N ILE A 90 6.92 -18.31 -11.99
CA ILE A 90 7.49 -17.02 -11.58
C ILE A 90 8.15 -16.32 -12.77
N MET A 91 7.70 -15.12 -13.09
CA MET A 91 8.21 -14.31 -14.21
C MET A 91 9.17 -13.22 -13.76
N SER A 92 8.85 -12.54 -12.66
CA SER A 92 9.64 -11.42 -12.14
C SER A 92 9.33 -11.18 -10.65
N THR A 93 10.20 -10.45 -9.95
CA THR A 93 9.91 -9.95 -8.60
C THR A 93 9.33 -8.54 -8.73
N LEU A 94 8.13 -8.32 -8.19
CA LEU A 94 7.45 -7.03 -8.18
C LEU A 94 7.88 -6.19 -6.97
N GLY A 95 8.12 -6.83 -5.83
CA GLY A 95 8.54 -6.16 -4.61
C GLY A 95 9.02 -7.13 -3.54
N GLU A 96 9.74 -6.59 -2.56
CA GLU A 96 10.22 -7.30 -1.37
C GLU A 96 10.00 -6.40 -0.15
N GLY A 97 9.59 -6.98 0.97
CA GLY A 97 9.39 -6.26 2.22
C GLY A 97 9.58 -7.15 3.44
N ALA A 98 9.31 -6.61 4.62
CA ALA A 98 9.53 -7.31 5.89
C ALA A 98 8.78 -8.66 5.99
N PHE A 99 7.59 -8.74 5.39
CA PHE A 99 6.70 -9.89 5.44
C PHE A 99 7.03 -10.99 4.42
N GLY A 100 7.75 -10.66 3.36
CA GLY A 100 7.97 -11.59 2.25
C GLY A 100 8.22 -10.89 0.91
N LYS A 101 7.92 -11.59 -0.18
CA LYS A 101 8.16 -11.13 -1.56
C LYS A 101 6.86 -11.19 -2.35
N VAL A 102 6.68 -10.23 -3.26
CA VAL A 102 5.60 -10.25 -4.25
C VAL A 102 6.23 -10.50 -5.60
N VAL A 103 5.78 -11.55 -6.28
CA VAL A 103 6.26 -11.92 -7.60
C VAL A 103 5.14 -11.83 -8.62
N GLU A 104 5.50 -11.60 -9.86
CA GLU A 104 4.61 -11.76 -10.98
C GLU A 104 4.63 -13.21 -11.45
N CYS A 105 3.45 -13.80 -11.63
CA CYS A 105 3.30 -15.17 -12.10
C CYS A 105 2.39 -15.29 -13.31
N ILE A 106 2.60 -16.35 -14.11
CA ILE A 106 1.61 -16.85 -15.07
C ILE A 106 0.85 -18.02 -14.42
N ASP A 107 -0.47 -17.96 -14.41
CA ASP A 107 -1.33 -19.07 -13.97
C ASP A 107 -1.67 -20.01 -15.15
N HIS A 108 -1.00 -21.15 -15.21
CA HIS A 108 -1.16 -22.12 -16.30
C HIS A 108 -2.50 -22.88 -16.31
N ASN A 109 -3.30 -22.83 -15.23
CA ASN A 109 -4.60 -23.52 -15.18
C ASN A 109 -5.77 -22.67 -15.71
N ASN A 110 -5.63 -21.34 -15.75
CA ASN A 110 -6.71 -20.41 -16.08
C ASN A 110 -6.53 -19.70 -17.43
N GLY A 111 -5.83 -20.33 -18.39
CA GLY A 111 -5.56 -19.73 -19.70
C GLY A 111 -4.38 -18.76 -19.72
N GLY A 112 -3.48 -18.83 -18.73
CA GLY A 112 -2.23 -18.07 -18.69
C GLY A 112 -2.30 -16.58 -18.30
N PRO A 113 -3.29 -16.07 -17.52
CA PRO A 113 -3.27 -14.67 -17.11
C PRO A 113 -2.07 -14.38 -16.20
N ARG A 114 -1.54 -13.16 -16.30
CA ARG A 114 -0.54 -12.65 -15.37
C ARG A 114 -1.22 -12.26 -14.06
N MET A 115 -0.56 -12.54 -12.95
CA MET A 115 -1.08 -12.29 -11.62
C MET A 115 0.06 -11.90 -10.66
N ALA A 116 -0.27 -11.28 -9.53
CA ALA A 116 0.68 -11.02 -8.46
C ALA A 116 0.55 -12.12 -7.38
N LEU A 117 1.65 -12.72 -6.97
CA LEU A 117 1.70 -13.75 -5.92
C LEU A 117 2.54 -13.23 -4.75
N LYS A 118 1.88 -12.98 -3.61
CA LYS A 118 2.52 -12.60 -2.35
C LYS A 118 2.95 -13.88 -1.64
N ILE A 119 4.25 -14.08 -1.49
CA ILE A 119 4.88 -15.24 -0.84
C ILE A 119 5.39 -14.78 0.53
N ILE A 120 4.73 -15.25 1.59
CA ILE A 120 5.00 -14.87 2.97
C ILE A 120 6.17 -15.68 3.52
N LYS A 121 7.02 -15.05 4.35
CA LYS A 121 8.11 -15.74 5.05
C LYS A 121 7.58 -16.93 5.86
N ASN A 122 8.37 -17.99 5.94
CA ASN A 122 8.09 -19.17 6.75
C ASN A 122 8.43 -18.90 8.22
N ILE A 123 7.71 -17.95 8.81
CA ILE A 123 7.82 -17.53 10.21
C ILE A 123 6.41 -17.44 10.76
N ASP A 124 6.13 -18.15 11.86
CA ASP A 124 4.77 -18.32 12.39
C ASP A 124 4.00 -17.01 12.56
N ARG A 125 4.62 -15.97 13.14
CA ARG A 125 3.98 -14.64 13.30
C ARG A 125 3.50 -14.05 11.96
N TYR A 126 4.29 -14.18 10.89
CA TYR A 126 3.91 -13.65 9.57
C TYR A 126 2.89 -14.55 8.87
N ARG A 127 2.97 -15.88 9.08
CA ARG A 127 1.98 -16.83 8.58
C ARG A 127 0.60 -16.57 9.20
N GLU A 128 0.52 -16.39 10.52
CA GLU A 128 -0.73 -16.06 11.22
C GLU A 128 -1.34 -14.76 10.71
N ALA A 129 -0.54 -13.70 10.58
CA ALA A 129 -0.99 -12.43 10.02
C ALA A 129 -1.51 -12.58 8.57
N ALA A 130 -0.83 -13.38 7.74
CA ALA A 130 -1.26 -13.63 6.38
C ALA A 130 -2.55 -14.45 6.28
N LEU A 131 -2.79 -15.40 7.20
CA LEU A 131 -4.05 -16.14 7.25
C LEU A 131 -5.21 -15.23 7.69
N SER A 132 -4.97 -14.31 8.61
CA SER A 132 -5.94 -13.27 8.95
C SER A 132 -6.25 -12.36 7.76
N GLU A 133 -5.23 -11.98 6.97
CA GLU A 133 -5.42 -11.25 5.70
C GLU A 133 -6.27 -12.04 4.70
N VAL A 134 -6.03 -13.34 4.56
CA VAL A 134 -6.82 -14.23 3.69
C VAL A 134 -8.29 -14.24 4.09
N GLU A 135 -8.60 -14.37 5.38
CA GLU A 135 -9.99 -14.36 5.87
C GLU A 135 -10.71 -13.05 5.53
N VAL A 136 -10.05 -11.90 5.76
CA VAL A 136 -10.56 -10.59 5.36
C VAL A 136 -10.81 -10.52 3.85
N LEU A 137 -9.86 -10.98 3.04
CA LEU A 137 -9.95 -10.97 1.57
C LEU A 137 -11.07 -11.88 1.05
N GLU A 138 -11.26 -13.07 1.62
CA GLU A 138 -12.35 -13.97 1.27
C GLU A 138 -13.71 -13.33 1.55
N GLN A 139 -13.88 -12.75 2.74
CA GLN A 139 -15.12 -12.06 3.11
C GLN A 139 -15.39 -10.84 2.21
N MET A 140 -14.39 -10.01 1.96
CA MET A 140 -14.51 -8.86 1.06
C MET A 140 -14.87 -9.30 -0.36
N ASN A 141 -14.22 -10.35 -0.86
CA ASN A 141 -14.50 -10.89 -2.18
C ASN A 141 -15.94 -11.40 -2.33
N SER A 142 -16.47 -12.03 -1.28
CA SER A 142 -17.85 -12.53 -1.19
C SER A 142 -18.86 -11.38 -1.17
N LEU A 143 -18.61 -10.36 -0.34
CA LEU A 143 -19.49 -9.19 -0.20
C LEU A 143 -19.51 -8.31 -1.46
N ASP A 144 -18.43 -8.28 -2.22
CA ASP A 144 -18.33 -7.59 -3.51
C ASP A 144 -18.30 -8.57 -4.71
N TYR A 145 -19.25 -9.51 -4.77
CA TYR A 145 -19.35 -10.47 -5.87
C TYR A 145 -19.41 -9.80 -7.26
N ASP A 146 -20.10 -8.65 -7.36
CA ASP A 146 -20.26 -7.88 -8.60
C ASP A 146 -19.04 -7.03 -8.97
N ARG A 147 -17.95 -7.06 -8.18
CA ARG A 147 -16.70 -6.32 -8.41
C ARG A 147 -16.90 -4.81 -8.57
N LYS A 148 -17.75 -4.23 -7.73
CA LYS A 148 -18.13 -2.82 -7.78
C LYS A 148 -17.11 -1.93 -7.08
N TYR A 149 -16.43 -2.42 -6.05
CA TYR A 149 -15.58 -1.59 -5.20
C TYR A 149 -14.11 -1.73 -5.59
N PRO A 150 -13.33 -0.62 -5.59
CA PRO A 150 -11.94 -0.64 -6.02
C PRO A 150 -11.01 -1.15 -4.91
N CYS A 151 -11.24 -2.38 -4.47
CA CYS A 151 -10.34 -3.15 -3.62
C CYS A 151 -9.67 -4.24 -4.47
N VAL A 152 -8.41 -4.59 -4.16
CA VAL A 152 -7.73 -5.69 -4.86
C VAL A 152 -8.49 -7.00 -4.66
N ARG A 153 -8.55 -7.82 -5.72
CA ARG A 153 -9.17 -9.13 -5.68
C ARG A 153 -8.13 -10.20 -5.42
N MET A 154 -8.33 -10.94 -4.34
CA MET A 154 -7.68 -12.24 -4.16
C MET A 154 -8.27 -13.25 -5.16
N LEU A 155 -7.43 -13.99 -5.86
CA LEU A 155 -7.80 -14.98 -6.87
C LEU A 155 -7.71 -16.42 -6.33
N ASP A 156 -6.75 -16.66 -5.45
CA ASP A 156 -6.44 -17.96 -4.85
C ASP A 156 -5.54 -17.74 -3.62
N TRP A 157 -5.41 -18.74 -2.77
CA TRP A 157 -4.37 -18.79 -1.74
C TRP A 157 -3.99 -20.25 -1.44
N PHE A 158 -2.77 -20.48 -0.98
CA PHE A 158 -2.29 -21.81 -0.65
C PHE A 158 -1.08 -21.78 0.29
N ASP A 159 -0.86 -22.87 1.01
CA ASP A 159 0.41 -23.11 1.71
C ASP A 159 1.38 -23.85 0.76
N TYR A 160 2.60 -23.34 0.63
CA TYR A 160 3.68 -23.94 -0.13
C TYR A 160 4.91 -24.12 0.78
N HIS A 161 5.06 -25.32 1.34
CA HIS A 161 6.18 -25.68 2.21
C HIS A 161 6.37 -24.77 3.43
N GLY A 162 5.29 -24.27 4.03
CA GLY A 162 5.39 -23.31 5.14
C GLY A 162 5.40 -21.84 4.68
N HIS A 163 5.27 -21.57 3.39
CA HIS A 163 4.99 -20.22 2.90
C HIS A 163 3.50 -20.08 2.60
N VAL A 164 2.82 -19.15 3.27
CA VAL A 164 1.47 -18.74 2.84
C VAL A 164 1.63 -17.92 1.57
N CYS A 165 0.97 -18.34 0.50
CA CYS A 165 1.00 -17.72 -0.81
C CYS A 165 -0.39 -17.18 -1.15
N ILE A 166 -0.51 -15.89 -1.44
CA ILE A 166 -1.78 -15.22 -1.76
C ILE A 166 -1.70 -14.68 -3.19
N ALA A 167 -2.62 -15.15 -4.04
CA ALA A 167 -2.71 -14.76 -5.44
C ALA A 167 -3.67 -13.58 -5.61
N PHE A 168 -3.26 -12.55 -6.35
CA PHE A 168 -4.05 -11.36 -6.64
C PHE A 168 -4.10 -11.09 -8.14
N GLU A 169 -5.12 -10.34 -8.58
CA GLU A 169 -5.07 -9.70 -9.89
C GLU A 169 -3.80 -8.84 -10.03
N LEU A 170 -3.18 -8.84 -11.21
CA LEU A 170 -2.02 -7.99 -11.46
C LEU A 170 -2.49 -6.54 -11.66
N LEU A 171 -1.84 -5.61 -10.95
CA LEU A 171 -2.07 -4.17 -11.05
C LEU A 171 -0.80 -3.47 -11.54
N GLY A 172 -0.91 -2.18 -11.86
CA GLY A 172 0.21 -1.32 -12.21
C GLY A 172 1.02 -0.87 -10.98
N LEU A 173 1.83 0.17 -11.17
CA LEU A 173 2.62 0.78 -10.09
C LEU A 173 1.76 1.27 -8.94
N SER A 174 2.34 1.29 -7.73
CA SER A 174 1.79 2.07 -6.63
C SER A 174 1.80 3.56 -6.98
N THR A 175 0.89 4.34 -6.40
CA THR A 175 0.85 5.79 -6.60
C THR A 175 2.13 6.46 -6.08
N TYR A 176 2.76 5.88 -5.05
CA TYR A 176 4.08 6.29 -4.57
C TYR A 176 5.17 6.06 -5.61
N ASP A 177 5.27 4.85 -6.16
CA ASP A 177 6.31 4.51 -7.13
C ASP A 177 6.13 5.32 -8.41
N PHE A 178 4.90 5.57 -8.84
CA PHE A 178 4.64 6.47 -9.96
C PHE A 178 5.12 7.90 -9.69
N LEU A 179 4.81 8.48 -8.51
CA LEU A 179 5.32 9.80 -8.12
C LEU A 179 6.84 9.82 -8.14
N LYS A 180 7.48 8.82 -7.52
CA LYS A 180 8.94 8.68 -7.45
C LYS A 180 9.56 8.61 -8.84
N GLU A 181 9.03 7.80 -9.74
CA GLU A 181 9.49 7.71 -11.12
C GLU A 181 9.23 8.98 -11.94
N ASN A 182 8.21 9.76 -11.55
CA ASN A 182 7.91 11.08 -12.10
C ASN A 182 8.66 12.21 -11.36
N ASN A 183 9.74 11.90 -10.63
CA ASN A 183 10.55 12.85 -9.86
C ASN A 183 9.76 13.68 -8.84
N PHE A 184 8.77 13.06 -8.20
CA PHE A 184 7.87 13.68 -7.23
C PHE A 184 7.12 14.90 -7.78
N GLN A 185 6.86 14.94 -9.10
CA GLN A 185 5.94 15.91 -9.66
C GLN A 185 4.50 15.55 -9.25
N PRO A 186 3.71 16.53 -8.79
CA PRO A 186 2.35 16.28 -8.32
C PRO A 186 1.44 15.81 -9.46
N PHE A 187 0.33 15.19 -9.08
CA PHE A 187 -0.71 14.83 -10.04
C PHE A 187 -1.57 16.05 -10.40
N PRO A 188 -2.08 16.14 -11.65
CA PRO A 188 -3.13 17.09 -12.00
C PRO A 188 -4.37 16.93 -11.11
N ILE A 189 -5.06 18.03 -10.82
CA ILE A 189 -6.18 18.04 -9.87
C ILE A 189 -7.33 17.11 -10.30
N GLU A 190 -7.52 16.95 -11.62
CA GLU A 190 -8.50 16.06 -12.22
C GLU A 190 -8.15 14.59 -11.90
N ASN A 191 -6.88 14.21 -12.02
CA ASN A 191 -6.42 12.87 -11.66
C ASN A 191 -6.59 12.63 -10.15
N ILE A 192 -6.29 13.63 -9.32
CA ILE A 192 -6.50 13.56 -7.87
C ILE A 192 -7.99 13.36 -7.55
N GLN A 193 -8.90 14.03 -8.26
CA GLN A 193 -10.34 13.88 -8.11
C GLN A 193 -10.80 12.43 -8.40
N HIS A 194 -10.31 11.85 -9.50
CA HIS A 194 -10.61 10.47 -9.88
C HIS A 194 -10.04 9.42 -8.91
N MET A 195 -8.79 9.62 -8.46
CA MET A 195 -8.16 8.76 -7.45
C MET A 195 -8.89 8.86 -6.11
N ALA A 196 -9.19 10.08 -5.65
CA ALA A 196 -9.94 10.33 -4.42
C ALA A 196 -11.31 9.63 -4.45
N TYR A 197 -12.05 9.73 -5.56
CA TYR A 197 -13.32 9.04 -5.73
C TYR A 197 -13.18 7.53 -5.59
N SER A 198 -12.15 6.93 -6.18
CA SER A 198 -11.89 5.49 -6.09
C SER A 198 -11.54 5.09 -4.65
N ILE A 199 -10.59 5.78 -4.01
CA ILE A 199 -10.16 5.51 -2.64
C ILE A 199 -11.33 5.64 -1.65
N VAL A 200 -12.12 6.71 -1.75
CA VAL A 200 -13.31 6.93 -0.90
C VAL A 200 -14.34 5.83 -1.12
N ARG A 201 -14.56 5.36 -2.36
CA ARG A 201 -15.49 4.25 -2.63
C ARG A 201 -15.02 2.93 -2.02
N ALA A 202 -13.74 2.59 -2.11
CA ALA A 202 -13.17 1.41 -1.49
C ALA A 202 -13.32 1.48 0.04
N CYS A 203 -12.81 2.53 0.67
CA CYS A 203 -12.79 2.63 2.12
C CYS A 203 -14.22 2.73 2.71
N ARG A 204 -15.16 3.37 2.00
CA ARG A 204 -16.57 3.37 2.39
C ARG A 204 -17.17 1.97 2.39
N PHE A 205 -16.77 1.10 1.47
CA PHE A 205 -17.18 -0.30 1.47
C PHE A 205 -16.60 -1.05 2.68
N LEU A 206 -15.33 -0.84 3.02
CA LEU A 206 -14.73 -1.42 4.23
C LEU A 206 -15.51 -0.99 5.49
N HIS A 207 -15.71 0.32 5.66
CA HIS A 207 -16.36 0.90 6.84
C HIS A 207 -17.81 0.42 7.00
N LYS A 208 -18.55 0.26 5.89
CA LYS A 208 -19.92 -0.31 5.91
C LYS A 208 -19.94 -1.76 6.40
N ASN A 209 -18.85 -2.50 6.19
CA ASN A 209 -18.68 -3.88 6.64
C ASN A 209 -17.88 -3.96 7.96
N LYS A 210 -17.81 -2.86 8.71
CA LYS A 210 -17.18 -2.78 10.04
C LYS A 210 -15.69 -3.11 10.05
N LEU A 211 -15.03 -2.91 8.91
CA LEU A 211 -13.60 -3.12 8.72
C LEU A 211 -12.91 -1.77 8.57
N THR A 212 -11.83 -1.56 9.31
CA THR A 212 -10.93 -0.40 9.18
C THR A 212 -9.63 -0.87 8.54
N HIS A 213 -9.10 -0.14 7.56
CA HIS A 213 -7.87 -0.55 6.85
C HIS A 213 -6.62 -0.36 7.71
N THR A 214 -6.57 0.74 8.46
CA THR A 214 -5.52 1.14 9.42
C THR A 214 -4.16 1.48 8.82
N ASP A 215 -3.77 0.99 7.64
CA ASP A 215 -2.49 1.32 6.98
C ASP A 215 -2.62 1.89 5.56
N LEU A 216 -3.53 2.86 5.37
CA LEU A 216 -3.64 3.58 4.11
C LEU A 216 -2.45 4.52 3.89
N LYS A 217 -1.81 4.36 2.74
CA LYS A 217 -0.65 5.15 2.27
C LYS A 217 -0.50 5.02 0.75
N PRO A 218 0.20 5.94 0.06
CA PRO A 218 0.38 5.92 -1.39
C PRO A 218 0.97 4.60 -1.94
N GLU A 219 1.76 3.88 -1.15
CA GLU A 219 2.31 2.56 -1.48
C GLU A 219 1.23 1.47 -1.55
N ASN A 220 0.13 1.63 -0.79
CA ASN A 220 -1.00 0.70 -0.71
C ASN A 220 -2.18 1.13 -1.61
N ILE A 221 -1.96 2.11 -2.49
CA ILE A 221 -2.90 2.51 -3.55
C ILE A 221 -2.21 2.25 -4.89
N LEU A 222 -2.72 1.31 -5.67
CA LEU A 222 -2.12 0.90 -6.95
C LEU A 222 -3.00 1.32 -8.12
N PHE A 223 -2.38 1.76 -9.22
CA PHE A 223 -3.10 1.96 -10.47
C PHE A 223 -3.59 0.63 -11.04
N ILE A 224 -4.77 0.62 -11.66
CA ILE A 224 -5.22 -0.54 -12.45
C ILE A 224 -4.26 -0.74 -13.64
N ASP A 225 -3.92 0.36 -14.31
CA ASP A 225 -2.89 0.43 -15.34
C ASP A 225 -2.11 1.74 -15.17
N SER A 226 -0.80 1.65 -15.01
CA SER A 226 0.09 2.80 -14.80
C SER A 226 0.74 3.31 -16.09
N GLN A 227 0.20 2.96 -17.26
CA GLN A 227 0.64 3.54 -18.53
C GLN A 227 0.48 5.07 -18.55
N TYR A 228 1.48 5.72 -19.14
CA TYR A 228 1.56 7.17 -19.24
C TYR A 228 2.04 7.59 -20.62
N ASP A 229 1.70 8.82 -21.00
CA ASP A 229 2.36 9.55 -22.08
C ASP A 229 3.35 10.56 -21.48
N ILE A 230 4.32 10.99 -22.28
CA ILE A 230 5.29 12.02 -21.88
C ILE A 230 4.90 13.32 -22.56
N GLU A 231 4.62 14.34 -21.75
CA GLU A 231 4.23 15.67 -22.23
C GLU A 231 5.12 16.73 -21.59
N TYR A 232 5.52 17.73 -22.38
CA TYR A 232 6.30 18.85 -21.85
C TYR A 232 5.38 19.80 -21.07
N SER A 233 5.68 20.00 -19.78
CA SER A 233 4.98 20.98 -18.94
C SER A 233 5.62 22.36 -19.12
N PRO A 234 4.92 23.35 -19.72
CA PRO A 234 5.47 24.71 -19.86
C PRO A 234 5.65 25.40 -18.49
N ILE A 235 4.83 25.00 -17.52
CA ILE A 235 4.83 25.54 -16.15
C ILE A 235 6.06 25.03 -15.39
N LEU A 236 6.30 23.71 -15.43
CA LEU A 236 7.43 23.09 -14.72
C LEU A 236 8.74 23.13 -15.51
N ARG A 237 8.65 23.54 -16.79
CA ARG A 237 9.74 23.62 -17.78
C ARG A 237 10.52 22.32 -17.91
N ARG A 238 9.80 21.20 -17.95
CA ARG A 238 10.34 19.84 -18.03
C ARG A 238 9.28 18.87 -18.53
N ASP A 239 9.73 17.70 -18.95
CA ASP A 239 8.84 16.59 -19.27
C ASP A 239 8.15 16.05 -18.01
N GLN A 240 6.86 15.76 -18.14
CA GLN A 240 6.01 15.20 -17.12
C GLN A 240 5.31 13.96 -17.67
N ARG A 241 5.13 12.95 -16.83
CA ARG A 241 4.32 11.78 -17.15
C ARG A 241 2.85 12.10 -16.92
N THR A 242 2.03 11.96 -17.96
CA THR A 242 0.57 12.11 -17.91
C THR A 242 -0.06 10.72 -17.93
N LEU A 243 -0.78 10.35 -16.86
CA LEU A 243 -1.46 9.05 -16.77
C LEU A 243 -2.56 8.92 -17.83
N LYS A 244 -2.64 7.75 -18.47
CA LYS A 244 -3.74 7.43 -19.40
C LYS A 244 -5.05 7.12 -18.68
N ASN A 245 -4.95 6.46 -17.53
CA ASN A 245 -6.09 6.12 -16.68
C ASN A 245 -5.74 6.34 -15.20
N PRO A 246 -6.40 7.26 -14.49
CA PRO A 246 -6.16 7.51 -13.06
C PRO A 246 -6.91 6.55 -12.13
N GLU A 247 -7.54 5.49 -12.64
CA GLU A 247 -8.24 4.50 -11.81
C GLU A 247 -7.25 3.71 -10.94
N VAL A 248 -7.57 3.64 -9.65
CA VAL A 248 -6.75 2.98 -8.62
C VAL A 248 -7.57 1.98 -7.82
N LYS A 249 -6.87 1.04 -7.17
CA LYS A 249 -7.40 0.12 -6.18
C LYS A 249 -6.61 0.20 -4.87
N VAL A 250 -7.32 -0.02 -3.76
CA VAL A 250 -6.73 -0.19 -2.42
C VAL A 250 -6.24 -1.63 -2.26
N VAL A 251 -5.04 -1.80 -1.73
CA VAL A 251 -4.37 -3.10 -1.50
C VAL A 251 -3.86 -3.21 -0.07
N ASP A 252 -3.35 -4.40 0.28
CA ASP A 252 -2.68 -4.73 1.55
C ASP A 252 -3.60 -4.63 2.79
N PHE A 253 -4.43 -5.66 2.95
CA PHE A 253 -5.40 -5.76 4.05
C PHE A 253 -4.82 -6.47 5.28
N GLY A 254 -3.52 -6.73 5.33
CA GLY A 254 -2.88 -7.48 6.42
C GLY A 254 -2.89 -6.79 7.79
N ASN A 255 -3.19 -5.48 7.84
CA ASN A 255 -3.40 -4.73 9.08
C ASN A 255 -4.87 -4.30 9.26
N ALA A 256 -5.78 -4.77 8.40
CA ALA A 256 -7.19 -4.42 8.54
C ALA A 256 -7.73 -5.02 9.84
N THR A 257 -8.62 -4.30 10.51
CA THR A 257 -9.15 -4.70 11.83
C THR A 257 -10.65 -4.49 11.86
N TYR A 258 -11.39 -5.52 12.27
CA TYR A 258 -12.83 -5.41 12.46
C TYR A 258 -13.16 -4.68 13.77
N GLU A 259 -14.30 -3.97 13.78
CA GLU A 259 -14.77 -3.20 14.94
C GLU A 259 -14.89 -4.05 16.23
N HIS A 260 -15.11 -5.36 16.12
CA HIS A 260 -15.25 -6.27 17.27
C HIS A 260 -13.93 -6.91 17.71
N GLU A 261 -12.84 -6.73 16.97
CA GLU A 261 -11.53 -7.30 17.29
C GLU A 261 -10.73 -6.42 18.26
N HIS A 262 -9.59 -6.94 18.72
CA HIS A 262 -8.68 -6.17 19.55
C HIS A 262 -8.03 -5.04 18.75
N HIS A 263 -8.18 -3.81 19.23
CA HIS A 263 -7.57 -2.63 18.63
C HIS A 263 -6.20 -2.37 19.26
N THR A 264 -5.14 -2.51 18.47
CA THR A 264 -3.79 -2.16 18.90
C THR A 264 -3.67 -0.65 19.11
N SER A 265 -2.84 -0.21 20.05
CA SER A 265 -2.77 1.22 20.41
C SER A 265 -2.11 2.09 19.34
N VAL A 266 -1.25 1.50 18.51
CA VAL A 266 -0.51 2.20 17.46
C VAL A 266 -0.76 1.50 16.12
N VAL A 267 -1.48 2.20 15.25
CA VAL A 267 -1.72 1.80 13.86
C VAL A 267 -1.25 2.87 12.90
N SER A 268 -1.32 2.57 11.60
CA SER A 268 -0.90 3.41 10.49
C SER A 268 0.59 3.67 10.40
N THR A 269 1.09 3.73 9.17
CA THR A 269 2.39 4.33 8.88
C THR A 269 2.41 5.80 9.35
N ARG A 270 3.51 6.20 10.00
CA ARG A 270 3.62 7.44 10.81
C ARG A 270 3.11 8.70 10.10
N HIS A 271 3.45 8.90 8.83
CA HIS A 271 3.11 10.10 8.05
C HIS A 271 1.60 10.29 7.83
N TYR A 272 0.81 9.23 7.95
CA TYR A 272 -0.64 9.21 7.69
C TYR A 272 -1.45 8.93 8.97
N ARG A 273 -0.78 8.89 10.12
CA ARG A 273 -1.36 8.52 11.41
C ARG A 273 -2.19 9.65 12.00
N ALA A 274 -3.42 9.32 12.38
CA ALA A 274 -4.38 10.27 12.94
C ALA A 274 -4.00 10.75 14.36
N PRO A 275 -4.40 11.98 14.77
CA PRO A 275 -4.04 12.57 16.06
C PRO A 275 -4.55 11.74 17.25
N GLU A 276 -5.72 11.14 17.17
CA GLU A 276 -6.28 10.29 18.22
C GLU A 276 -5.45 9.01 18.47
N VAL A 277 -4.77 8.50 17.43
CA VAL A 277 -3.82 7.38 17.56
C VAL A 277 -2.55 7.85 18.26
N ILE A 278 -1.99 9.01 17.87
CA ILE A 278 -0.78 9.57 18.50
C ILE A 278 -1.03 9.93 19.97
N LEU A 279 -2.22 10.48 20.25
CA LEU A 279 -2.67 10.88 21.58
C LEU A 279 -3.22 9.72 22.41
N ASP A 280 -3.28 8.49 21.87
CA ASP A 280 -3.73 7.30 22.60
C ASP A 280 -5.14 7.49 23.21
N LEU A 281 -6.07 7.95 22.35
CA LEU A 281 -7.47 8.24 22.70
C LEU A 281 -8.45 7.13 22.29
N GLY A 282 -7.93 6.04 21.72
CA GLY A 282 -8.71 5.09 20.93
C GLY A 282 -8.90 5.59 19.50
N TRP A 283 -9.12 4.66 18.58
CA TRP A 283 -9.37 4.94 17.17
C TRP A 283 -10.45 4.01 16.65
N ASP A 284 -11.07 4.43 15.55
CA ASP A 284 -12.05 3.68 14.77
C ASP A 284 -11.81 3.94 13.28
N HIS A 285 -12.77 3.56 12.44
CA HIS A 285 -12.74 3.78 10.98
C HIS A 285 -12.43 5.23 10.54
N SER A 286 -12.65 6.24 11.40
CA SER A 286 -12.31 7.62 11.09
C SER A 286 -10.79 7.86 10.93
N CYS A 287 -9.92 6.98 11.44
CA CYS A 287 -8.48 7.10 11.24
C CYS A 287 -8.09 6.96 9.76
N ASP A 288 -8.79 6.10 9.01
CA ASP A 288 -8.59 5.96 7.56
C ASP A 288 -8.92 7.26 6.82
N VAL A 289 -9.94 8.00 7.28
CA VAL A 289 -10.32 9.29 6.68
C VAL A 289 -9.18 10.31 6.82
N TRP A 290 -8.53 10.35 7.98
CA TRP A 290 -7.37 11.21 8.19
C TRP A 290 -6.22 10.81 7.25
N SER A 291 -5.93 9.51 7.14
CA SER A 291 -4.90 8.99 6.23
C SER A 291 -5.19 9.38 4.78
N ILE A 292 -6.45 9.28 4.33
CA ILE A 292 -6.88 9.74 3.01
C ILE A 292 -6.61 11.24 2.84
N GLY A 293 -6.95 12.08 3.81
CA GLY A 293 -6.65 13.51 3.76
C GLY A 293 -5.16 13.79 3.56
N CYS A 294 -4.29 13.06 4.26
CA CYS A 294 -2.83 13.16 4.10
C CYS A 294 -2.38 12.72 2.69
N ILE A 295 -2.86 11.58 2.21
CA ILE A 295 -2.55 11.03 0.87
C ILE A 295 -2.94 12.02 -0.23
N LEU A 296 -4.13 12.62 -0.13
CA LEU A 296 -4.62 13.57 -1.11
C LEU A 296 -3.74 14.82 -1.20
N VAL A 297 -3.31 15.36 -0.07
CA VAL A 297 -2.37 16.50 -0.04
C VAL A 297 -1.01 16.09 -0.63
N GLU A 298 -0.55 14.87 -0.37
CA GLU A 298 0.68 14.36 -0.98
C GLU A 298 0.58 14.22 -2.49
N TYR A 299 -0.55 13.75 -3.02
CA TYR A 299 -0.78 13.74 -4.47
C TYR A 299 -0.75 15.15 -5.06
N TYR A 300 -1.28 16.12 -4.32
CA TYR A 300 -1.34 17.53 -4.73
C TYR A 300 0.01 18.23 -4.67
N LEU A 301 0.89 17.85 -3.74
CA LEU A 301 2.20 18.49 -3.53
C LEU A 301 3.38 17.70 -4.09
N GLY A 302 3.20 16.40 -4.35
CA GLY A 302 4.27 15.45 -4.66
C GLY A 302 5.12 15.03 -3.46
N THR A 303 4.82 15.52 -2.25
CA THR A 303 5.59 15.23 -1.03
C THR A 303 4.66 15.04 0.17
N THR A 304 5.08 14.21 1.12
CA THR A 304 4.33 13.95 2.36
C THR A 304 4.09 15.23 3.16
N LEU A 305 2.87 15.39 3.70
CA LEU A 305 2.47 16.57 4.47
C LEU A 305 3.19 16.66 5.83
N PHE A 306 3.36 15.52 6.51
CA PHE A 306 3.94 15.44 7.85
C PHE A 306 5.26 14.67 7.87
N GLN A 307 6.32 15.27 7.32
CA GLN A 307 7.68 14.69 7.28
C GLN A 307 8.36 14.67 8.66
N THR A 308 8.09 13.66 9.48
CA THR A 308 8.70 13.50 10.79
C THR A 308 8.75 12.05 11.27
N HIS A 309 9.72 11.77 12.13
CA HIS A 309 9.87 10.50 12.85
C HIS A 309 9.62 10.63 14.37
N ASP A 310 9.11 11.78 14.84
CA ASP A 310 8.80 12.01 16.26
C ASP A 310 7.33 12.38 16.48
N SER A 311 6.71 11.80 17.50
CA SER A 311 5.27 12.00 17.77
C SER A 311 4.93 13.41 18.23
N LYS A 312 5.80 14.06 19.01
CA LYS A 312 5.53 15.41 19.54
C LYS A 312 5.76 16.44 18.43
N GLU A 313 6.80 16.26 17.61
CA GLU A 313 7.01 17.04 16.40
C GLU A 313 5.85 16.89 15.41
N HIS A 314 5.32 15.67 15.22
CA HIS A 314 4.14 15.44 14.38
C HIS A 314 2.93 16.24 14.83
N LEU A 315 2.59 16.22 16.13
CA LEU A 315 1.52 17.04 16.69
C LEU A 315 1.78 18.55 16.51
N ALA A 316 3.04 19.00 16.61
CA ALA A 316 3.39 20.40 16.37
C ALA A 316 3.24 20.80 14.89
N MET A 317 3.56 19.90 13.94
CA MET A 317 3.30 20.10 12.52
C MET A 317 1.79 20.19 12.25
N MET A 318 0.99 19.31 12.87
CA MET A 318 -0.48 19.39 12.82
C MET A 318 -0.97 20.75 13.31
N GLU A 319 -0.52 21.24 14.47
CA GLU A 319 -0.93 22.55 14.99
C GLU A 319 -0.58 23.70 14.06
N ARG A 320 0.57 23.61 13.38
CA ARG A 320 1.02 24.62 12.43
C ARG A 320 0.21 24.63 11.13
N ILE A 321 -0.26 23.47 10.67
CA ILE A 321 -0.99 23.30 9.41
C ILE A 321 -2.50 23.50 9.58
N LEU A 322 -3.08 22.94 10.64
CA LEU A 322 -4.53 22.84 10.84
C LEU A 322 -5.06 23.75 11.95
N GLY A 323 -4.17 24.44 12.67
CA GLY A 323 -4.51 25.20 13.86
C GLY A 323 -4.48 24.34 15.14
N PRO A 324 -4.77 24.94 16.30
CA PRO A 324 -4.51 24.34 17.61
C PRO A 324 -5.30 23.03 17.83
N ILE A 325 -4.67 22.06 18.48
CA ILE A 325 -5.36 20.81 18.87
C ILE A 325 -6.44 21.17 19.91
N PRO A 326 -7.68 20.70 19.75
CA PRO A 326 -8.74 20.95 20.72
C PRO A 326 -8.34 20.55 22.15
N THR A 327 -8.51 21.48 23.08
CA THR A 327 -8.10 21.33 24.48
C THR A 327 -8.69 20.09 25.16
N ASN A 328 -9.94 19.74 24.81
CA ASN A 328 -10.61 18.54 25.31
C ASN A 328 -9.89 17.25 24.91
N LEU A 329 -9.26 17.18 23.73
CA LEU A 329 -8.47 16.01 23.31
C LEU A 329 -7.15 15.92 24.09
N LEU A 330 -6.46 17.06 24.27
CA LEU A 330 -5.23 17.14 25.08
C LEU A 330 -5.48 16.82 26.57
N GLN A 331 -6.66 17.11 27.09
CA GLN A 331 -7.03 16.75 28.46
C GLN A 331 -7.28 15.25 28.64
N LYS A 332 -7.86 14.60 27.62
CA LYS A 332 -8.20 13.17 27.63
C LYS A 332 -6.98 12.25 27.44
N THR A 333 -5.91 12.72 26.78
CA THR A 333 -4.75 11.86 26.51
C THR A 333 -4.04 11.38 27.77
N ARG A 334 -3.63 10.11 27.76
CA ARG A 334 -2.76 9.51 28.78
C ARG A 334 -1.29 9.92 28.61
N LYS A 335 -0.90 10.45 27.44
CA LYS A 335 0.47 10.86 27.11
C LYS A 335 0.79 12.24 27.69
N ARG A 336 0.78 12.38 29.01
CA ARG A 336 0.98 13.66 29.74
C ARG A 336 2.24 14.43 29.34
N ARG A 337 3.31 13.74 28.90
CA ARG A 337 4.54 14.34 28.37
C ARG A 337 4.33 15.24 27.14
N TYR A 338 3.20 15.13 26.45
CA TYR A 338 2.86 15.97 25.30
C TYR A 338 2.12 17.25 25.70
N VAL A 339 1.69 17.40 26.96
CA VAL A 339 0.75 18.46 27.34
C VAL A 339 1.28 19.25 28.53
N HIS A 340 1.34 20.58 28.39
CA HIS A 340 1.63 21.51 29.47
C HIS A 340 0.56 22.62 29.50
N ARG A 341 -0.07 22.84 30.66
CA ARG A 341 -1.16 23.84 30.84
C ARG A 341 -2.25 23.74 29.77
N TYR A 342 -2.67 22.50 29.47
CA TYR A 342 -3.70 22.17 28.48
C TYR A 342 -3.38 22.55 27.02
N LYS A 343 -2.10 22.80 26.72
CA LYS A 343 -1.58 23.04 25.37
C LYS A 343 -0.51 22.01 25.04
N LEU A 344 -0.19 21.85 23.76
CA LEU A 344 0.95 21.05 23.34
C LEU A 344 2.23 21.61 23.98
N ASP A 345 2.96 20.75 24.69
CA ASP A 345 4.25 21.07 25.30
C ASP A 345 5.35 21.06 24.24
N TRP A 346 5.43 22.14 23.46
CA TRP A 346 6.35 22.29 22.33
C TRP A 346 7.16 23.58 22.41
N ASP A 347 8.48 23.45 22.40
CA ASP A 347 9.38 24.59 22.29
C ASP A 347 9.59 24.98 20.83
N GLY A 348 8.91 26.04 20.40
CA GLY A 348 9.04 26.59 19.05
C GLY A 348 10.40 27.24 18.74
N ASN A 349 11.29 27.43 19.72
CA ASN A 349 12.62 28.02 19.54
C ASN A 349 13.74 26.97 19.44
N SER A 350 13.44 25.72 19.80
CA SER A 350 14.31 24.57 19.59
C SER A 350 14.70 24.38 18.11
N SER A 351 15.69 23.53 17.82
CA SER A 351 16.03 23.14 16.45
C SER A 351 14.84 22.55 15.70
N SER A 352 14.13 21.61 16.31
CA SER A 352 12.89 21.02 15.77
C SER A 352 11.78 22.06 15.63
N GLY A 353 11.62 22.95 16.61
CA GLY A 353 10.65 24.05 16.54
C GLY A 353 10.88 24.98 15.35
N ARG A 354 12.15 25.30 15.04
CA ARG A 354 12.52 26.08 13.85
C ARG A 354 12.29 25.30 12.55
N PHE A 355 12.55 23.99 12.54
CA PHE A 355 12.24 23.13 11.40
C PHE A 355 10.73 23.15 11.10
N VAL A 356 9.87 22.89 12.09
CA VAL A 356 8.41 22.92 11.92
C VAL A 356 7.93 24.29 11.41
N LYS A 357 8.40 25.40 11.99
CA LYS A 357 8.04 26.76 11.55
C LYS A 357 8.40 27.03 10.08
N LYS A 358 9.51 26.47 9.60
CA LYS A 358 10.01 26.67 8.23
C LYS A 358 9.33 25.74 7.22
N SER A 359 9.12 24.49 7.60
CA SER A 359 8.61 23.44 6.70
C SER A 359 7.09 23.43 6.62
N CYS A 360 6.40 23.96 7.63
CA CYS A 360 4.95 23.91 7.74
C CYS A 360 4.31 25.30 7.70
N LYS A 361 3.25 25.42 6.91
CA LYS A 361 2.38 26.60 6.80
C LYS A 361 0.90 26.16 6.92
N PRO A 362 -0.03 27.08 7.21
CA PRO A 362 -1.45 26.77 7.23
C PRO A 362 -1.91 26.06 5.95
N LEU A 363 -2.83 25.09 6.09
CA LEU A 363 -3.23 24.17 5.02
C LEU A 363 -3.61 24.89 3.71
N LYS A 364 -4.42 25.94 3.79
CA LYS A 364 -4.89 26.70 2.61
C LYS A 364 -3.76 27.45 1.87
N GLU A 365 -2.64 27.72 2.52
CA GLU A 365 -1.49 28.35 1.88
C GLU A 365 -0.70 27.39 0.96
N TYR A 366 -0.99 26.08 0.98
CA TYR A 366 -0.43 25.12 0.03
C TYR A 366 -1.14 25.14 -1.34
N MET A 367 -2.29 25.80 -1.45
CA MET A 367 -3.07 25.88 -2.68
C MET A 367 -2.30 26.63 -3.79
N MET A 368 -2.09 25.96 -4.93
CA MET A 368 -1.34 26.51 -6.07
C MET A 368 -2.22 27.32 -7.04
N CYS A 369 -3.53 27.13 -7.02
CA CYS A 369 -4.50 27.78 -7.92
C CYS A 369 -5.79 28.10 -7.16
N GLN A 370 -6.42 29.24 -7.47
CA GLN A 370 -7.65 29.71 -6.82
C GLN A 370 -8.93 29.27 -7.57
N SER A 371 -8.84 28.30 -8.48
CA SER A 371 -10.02 27.76 -9.17
C SER A 371 -10.95 27.02 -8.19
N GLU A 372 -12.21 26.90 -8.58
CA GLU A 372 -13.24 26.25 -7.77
C GLU A 372 -12.87 24.80 -7.40
N ASP A 373 -12.27 24.04 -8.31
CA ASP A 373 -11.85 22.66 -8.05
C ASP A 373 -10.81 22.57 -6.93
N HIS A 374 -9.85 23.50 -6.92
CA HIS A 374 -8.81 23.55 -5.88
C HIS A 374 -9.39 23.99 -4.54
N GLN A 375 -10.31 24.95 -4.53
CA GLN A 375 -11.00 25.37 -3.31
C GLN A 375 -11.83 24.21 -2.73
N ASN A 376 -12.60 23.52 -3.57
CA ASN A 376 -13.38 22.34 -3.19
C ASN A 376 -12.50 21.19 -2.70
N PHE A 377 -11.33 21.00 -3.30
CA PHE A 377 -10.35 20.01 -2.85
C PHE A 377 -9.85 20.31 -1.43
N PHE A 378 -9.36 21.52 -1.17
CA PHE A 378 -8.85 21.90 0.14
C PHE A 378 -9.93 21.95 1.22
N ASP A 379 -11.16 22.31 0.87
CA ASP A 379 -12.32 22.24 1.76
C ASP A 379 -12.64 20.79 2.17
N MET A 380 -12.58 19.83 1.22
CA MET A 380 -12.75 18.42 1.54
C MET A 380 -11.65 17.89 2.46
N VAL A 381 -10.38 18.21 2.13
CA VAL A 381 -9.21 17.80 2.92
C VAL A 381 -9.27 18.36 4.34
N GLU A 382 -9.60 19.65 4.51
CA GLU A 382 -9.75 20.28 5.82
C GLU A 382 -10.78 19.53 6.70
N LYS A 383 -11.91 19.10 6.11
CA LYS A 383 -12.93 18.30 6.80
C LYS A 383 -12.49 16.86 7.08
N MET A 384 -11.71 16.23 6.19
CA MET A 384 -11.10 14.91 6.41
C MET A 384 -10.05 14.95 7.53
N MET A 385 -9.40 16.10 7.73
CA MET A 385 -8.35 16.32 8.73
C MET A 385 -8.86 17.03 9.99
N ALA A 386 -10.15 16.90 10.31
CA ALA A 386 -10.66 17.37 11.60
C ALA A 386 -10.03 16.55 12.74
N TYR A 387 -9.51 17.25 13.77
CA TYR A 387 -8.87 16.60 14.92
C TYR A 387 -9.79 15.67 15.69
N ASP A 388 -11.04 16.09 15.92
CA ASP A 388 -12.04 15.30 16.63
C ASP A 388 -12.64 14.26 15.68
N PRO A 389 -12.41 12.95 15.91
CA PRO A 389 -12.95 11.87 15.08
C PRO A 389 -14.46 12.00 14.84
N ALA A 390 -15.21 12.45 15.85
CA ALA A 390 -16.67 12.58 15.76
C ALA A 390 -17.14 13.73 14.85
N LYS A 391 -16.25 14.69 14.55
CA LYS A 391 -16.52 15.83 13.65
C LYS A 391 -15.89 15.63 12.27
N ARG A 392 -15.09 14.59 12.10
CA ARG A 392 -14.38 14.29 10.86
C ARG A 392 -15.35 13.87 9.77
N LEU A 393 -15.08 14.29 8.54
CA LEU A 393 -15.90 13.97 7.38
C LEU A 393 -16.07 12.45 7.25
N THR A 394 -17.30 11.94 7.27
CA THR A 394 -17.53 10.53 6.96
C THR A 394 -17.37 10.28 5.47
N LEU A 395 -16.97 9.07 5.07
CA LEU A 395 -16.83 8.75 3.64
C LEU A 395 -18.17 8.78 2.87
N GLU A 396 -19.30 8.58 3.55
CA GLU A 396 -20.62 8.77 2.94
C GLU A 396 -20.92 10.25 2.64
N GLN A 397 -20.46 11.17 3.50
CA GLN A 397 -20.50 12.61 3.22
C GLN A 397 -19.49 13.02 2.14
N ALA A 398 -18.28 12.46 2.16
CA ALA A 398 -17.25 12.74 1.15
C ALA A 398 -17.73 12.42 -0.27
N MET A 399 -18.45 11.31 -0.47
CA MET A 399 -19.05 10.95 -1.77
C MET A 399 -20.02 12.00 -2.34
N ARG A 400 -20.57 12.88 -1.49
CA ARG A 400 -21.50 13.95 -1.86
C ARG A 400 -20.83 15.33 -1.87
N HIS A 401 -19.55 15.40 -1.54
CA HIS A 401 -18.78 16.64 -1.51
C HIS A 401 -18.71 17.25 -2.91
N PRO A 402 -18.80 18.59 -3.08
CA PRO A 402 -18.70 19.24 -4.39
C PRO A 402 -17.50 18.78 -5.22
N PHE A 403 -16.35 18.57 -4.55
CA PHE A 403 -15.15 18.03 -5.19
C PHE A 403 -15.36 16.66 -5.86
N LEU A 404 -16.22 15.78 -5.35
CA LEU A 404 -16.45 14.43 -5.93
C LEU A 404 -17.79 14.29 -6.66
N ALA A 405 -18.72 15.24 -6.46
CA ALA A 405 -20.11 15.13 -6.93
C ALA A 405 -20.24 15.02 -8.45
N GLY A 406 -19.33 15.64 -9.22
CA GLY A 406 -19.31 15.58 -10.68
C GLY A 406 -19.12 14.15 -11.24
N LEU A 407 -18.29 13.34 -10.58
CA LEU A 407 -17.94 11.98 -11.02
C LEU A 407 -19.05 10.95 -10.75
N HIS A 408 -19.91 11.20 -9.75
CA HIS A 408 -21.04 10.33 -9.46
C HIS A 408 -22.07 10.33 -10.60
N LYS A 409 -22.28 11.48 -11.23
CA LYS A 409 -23.27 11.66 -12.31
C LYS A 409 -22.82 10.98 -13.61
N THR A 410 -21.53 11.02 -13.94
CA THR A 410 -20.97 10.44 -15.16
C THR A 410 -20.86 8.91 -15.10
N ASN A 411 -20.61 8.33 -13.92
CA ASN A 411 -20.56 6.88 -13.74
C ASN A 411 -21.94 6.23 -13.69
N SER A 412 -22.96 6.93 -13.17
CA SER A 412 -24.34 6.43 -13.15
C SER A 412 -24.93 6.31 -14.56
N SER A 413 -24.61 7.25 -15.46
CA SER A 413 -25.02 7.20 -16.87
C SER A 413 -24.25 6.16 -17.70
N ARG A 414 -22.95 5.94 -17.43
CA ARG A 414 -22.18 4.83 -18.04
C ARG A 414 -22.71 3.44 -17.67
N ASN A 415 -23.14 3.24 -16.42
CA ASN A 415 -23.72 1.97 -15.97
C ASN A 415 -25.12 1.71 -16.53
N HIS A 416 -25.93 2.75 -16.78
CA HIS A 416 -27.20 2.61 -17.48
C HIS A 416 -27.01 2.20 -18.95
N HIS A 417 -25.99 2.73 -19.65
CA HIS A 417 -25.72 2.31 -21.02
C HIS A 417 -25.23 0.87 -21.15
N ARG A 418 -24.37 0.40 -20.22
CA ARG A 418 -23.92 -1.00 -20.18
C ARG A 418 -25.03 -2.00 -19.83
N SER A 419 -26.00 -1.61 -19.02
CA SER A 419 -27.16 -2.47 -18.68
C SER A 419 -28.19 -2.51 -19.82
N SER A 420 -28.38 -1.42 -20.56
CA SER A 420 -29.25 -1.41 -21.75
C SER A 420 -28.67 -2.15 -22.96
N SER A 421 -27.33 -2.26 -23.09
CA SER A 421 -26.70 -3.01 -24.19
C SER A 421 -26.78 -4.53 -24.03
N ASN A 422 -27.07 -5.04 -22.83
CA ASN A 422 -27.21 -6.48 -22.57
C ASN A 422 -28.65 -7.02 -22.74
N HIS A 423 -29.61 -6.18 -23.13
CA HIS A 423 -31.00 -6.61 -23.37
C HIS A 423 -31.41 -6.67 -24.85
N ASN A 424 -30.55 -6.27 -25.79
CA ASN A 424 -30.88 -6.24 -27.22
C ASN A 424 -30.31 -7.40 -28.06
N ASN A 425 -29.72 -8.44 -27.44
CA ASN A 425 -29.10 -9.55 -28.18
C ASN A 425 -29.77 -10.92 -27.98
N SER A 426 -31.07 -10.94 -27.66
CA SER A 426 -31.85 -12.19 -27.56
C SER A 426 -33.19 -12.11 -28.29
N SER A 427 -33.18 -11.75 -29.59
CA SER A 427 -34.34 -11.98 -30.46
C SER A 427 -34.00 -11.86 -31.94
N SER A 428 -33.28 -12.83 -32.51
CA SER A 428 -33.29 -13.06 -33.98
C SER A 428 -32.65 -14.39 -34.36
N SER A 429 -33.33 -15.50 -34.09
CA SER A 429 -33.08 -16.75 -34.83
C SER A 429 -34.35 -17.59 -34.93
N ARG A 430 -35.12 -17.40 -36.02
CA ARG A 430 -35.88 -18.49 -36.65
C ARG A 430 -36.48 -18.11 -38.00
N SER A 431 -36.33 -19.07 -38.91
CA SER A 431 -37.11 -19.36 -40.13
C SER A 431 -36.72 -18.68 -41.45
N SER A 432 -36.02 -19.45 -42.29
CA SER A 432 -36.31 -19.51 -43.73
C SER A 432 -36.06 -20.93 -44.25
N ARG A 433 -37.15 -21.69 -44.41
CA ARG A 433 -37.27 -22.86 -45.29
C ARG A 433 -38.22 -22.45 -46.42
N GLY A 434 -37.85 -22.71 -47.68
CA GLY A 434 -38.82 -23.02 -48.73
C GLY A 434 -38.71 -22.29 -50.08
N SER A 435 -37.96 -22.92 -50.99
CA SER A 435 -38.37 -23.36 -52.35
C SER A 435 -38.61 -22.41 -53.55
N LYS A 436 -38.26 -22.97 -54.73
CA LYS A 436 -38.50 -22.62 -56.15
C LYS A 436 -37.43 -21.70 -56.77
N PHE A 437 -36.78 -21.99 -57.89
CA PHE A 437 -36.98 -22.94 -59.02
C PHE A 437 -35.70 -23.70 -59.34
#